data_AF-A0A4Q5LXI7-F1
#
_entry.id   AF-A0A4Q5LXI7-F1
#
_cell.length_a   1.000
_cell.length_b   1.000
_cell.length_c   1.000
_cell.angle_alpha   90.00
_cell.angle_beta   90.00
_cell.angle_gamma   90.00
#
_symmetry.space_group_name_H-M   'P 1'
#
loop_
_entity.id
_entity.type
_entity.pdbx_description
1 polymer ?
#
loop_
_entity_poly.entity_id
_entity_poly.type
_entity_poly.pdbx_seq_one_letter_code
_entity_poly.pdbx_strand_id
1 'polypeptide(L)'
;MKALLIISIVNFVIACGGTDKPSYVQNKDTLAIARKDTVKIIDSLRSGLSEKENTITVSYAAIACGCPQWFETKFKDIAFLEGVGKFYVEPISKDLIDANTIWDGEHLPLTIKVTGRFSKEKGIPRNRFTKEIPEEAQVFWYDKIKVISPE
;
A
#
# COMPACT_ATOMS: atom_id res chain seq x y z
N MET A 1 38.91 -17.21 54.45
CA MET A 1 37.77 -16.68 55.24
C MET A 1 36.58 -16.56 54.33
N LYS A 2 35.47 -17.18 54.72
CA LYS A 2 34.18 -17.14 54.02
C LYS A 2 33.51 -15.80 54.32
N ALA A 3 32.99 -15.12 53.31
CA ALA A 3 31.95 -14.11 53.49
C ALA A 3 30.94 -14.27 52.33
N LEU A 4 29.89 -15.05 52.61
CA LEU A 4 28.60 -14.98 51.93
C LEU A 4 27.89 -13.70 52.41
N LEU A 5 27.32 -12.92 51.49
CA LEU A 5 26.28 -11.92 51.78
C LEU A 5 25.44 -11.78 50.50
N ILE A 6 24.43 -12.63 50.35
CA ILE A 6 23.00 -12.39 50.59
C ILE A 6 22.34 -11.59 49.45
N ILE A 7 21.46 -12.33 48.78
CA ILE A 7 20.48 -12.01 47.75
C ILE A 7 19.57 -10.84 48.17
N SER A 8 19.31 -9.91 47.26
CA SER A 8 18.10 -9.07 47.31
C SER A 8 17.45 -9.07 45.93
N ILE A 9 16.49 -9.98 45.74
CA ILE A 9 15.59 -10.02 44.59
C ILE A 9 14.49 -9.01 44.90
N VAL A 10 14.53 -7.85 44.25
CA VAL A 10 13.39 -6.93 44.23
C VAL A 10 12.45 -7.39 43.11
N ASN A 11 11.42 -8.12 43.48
CA ASN A 11 10.26 -8.39 42.62
C ASN A 11 9.44 -7.10 42.50
N PHE A 12 9.66 -6.34 41.42
CA PHE A 12 8.76 -5.25 41.05
C PHE A 12 7.60 -5.84 40.23
N VAL A 13 6.57 -6.32 40.92
CA VAL A 13 5.28 -6.67 40.31
C VAL A 13 4.50 -5.37 40.15
N ILE A 14 4.60 -4.73 38.99
CA ILE A 14 3.63 -3.70 38.59
C ILE A 14 2.45 -4.42 37.96
N ALA A 15 1.52 -4.82 38.81
CA ALA A 15 0.16 -5.16 38.39
C ALA A 15 -0.62 -3.84 38.25
N CYS A 16 -0.61 -3.25 37.05
CA CYS A 16 -1.64 -2.27 36.69
C CYS A 16 -2.89 -3.05 36.26
N GLY A 17 -3.88 -3.05 37.15
CA GLY A 17 -5.24 -3.44 36.84
C GLY A 17 -5.90 -2.48 35.85
N GLY A 18 -6.99 -2.96 35.24
CA GLY A 18 -7.89 -2.16 34.40
C GLY A 18 -7.86 -2.57 32.92
N THR A 19 -8.37 -3.77 32.60
CA THR A 19 -8.90 -4.02 31.25
C THR A 19 -10.20 -3.25 31.08
N ASP A 20 -10.10 -1.97 30.72
CA ASP A 20 -11.16 -1.31 29.99
C ASP A 20 -11.05 -1.78 28.53
N LYS A 21 -11.84 -2.78 28.16
CA LYS A 21 -12.16 -3.00 26.76
C LYS A 21 -12.90 -1.75 26.29
N PRO A 22 -12.41 -0.97 25.30
CA PRO A 22 -13.28 -0.03 24.64
C PRO A 22 -14.36 -0.86 23.94
N SER A 23 -15.56 -0.85 24.49
CA SER A 23 -16.76 -1.29 23.77
C SER A 23 -16.91 -0.32 22.61
N TYR A 24 -16.41 -0.71 21.44
CA TYR A 24 -16.70 -0.01 20.21
C TYR A 24 -18.18 -0.21 19.94
N VAL A 25 -18.99 0.72 20.46
CA VAL A 25 -20.37 0.89 20.03
C VAL A 25 -20.27 1.25 18.55
N GLN A 26 -20.44 0.25 17.67
CA GLN A 26 -20.71 0.49 16.26
C GLN A 26 -22.05 1.21 16.19
N ASN A 27 -22.00 2.53 16.27
CA ASN A 27 -23.15 3.35 15.98
C ASN A 27 -23.44 3.17 14.49
N LYS A 28 -24.57 2.53 14.18
CA LYS A 28 -24.99 2.14 12.83
C LYS A 28 -24.99 3.35 11.88
N ASP A 29 -25.21 4.53 12.43
CA ASP A 29 -25.23 5.80 11.71
C ASP A 29 -23.83 6.26 11.29
N THR A 30 -22.79 6.02 12.10
CA THR A 30 -21.39 6.34 11.73
C THR A 30 -20.89 5.43 10.60
N LEU A 31 -21.27 4.15 10.63
CA LEU A 31 -20.95 3.20 9.55
C LEU A 31 -21.66 3.56 8.24
N ALA A 32 -22.93 4.00 8.33
CA ALA A 32 -23.71 4.40 7.17
C ALA A 32 -23.16 5.68 6.52
N ILE A 33 -22.71 6.66 7.32
CA ILE A 33 -22.09 7.90 6.84
C ILE A 33 -20.73 7.60 6.18
N ALA A 34 -19.85 6.84 6.86
CA ALA A 34 -18.55 6.44 6.30
C ALA A 34 -18.69 5.63 4.99
N ARG A 35 -19.72 4.79 4.91
CA ARG A 35 -20.04 4.02 3.70
C ARG A 35 -20.52 4.92 2.56
N LYS A 36 -21.38 5.90 2.84
CA LYS A 36 -21.90 6.84 1.84
C LYS A 36 -20.79 7.71 1.26
N ASP A 37 -19.87 8.18 2.10
CA ASP A 37 -18.72 8.98 1.67
C ASP A 37 -17.73 8.15 0.84
N THR A 38 -17.48 6.91 1.23
CA THR A 38 -16.63 5.97 0.47
C THR A 38 -17.21 5.65 -0.91
N VAL A 39 -18.53 5.43 -0.99
CA VAL A 39 -19.23 5.21 -2.27
C VAL A 39 -19.09 6.42 -3.19
N LYS A 40 -19.32 7.63 -2.67
CA LYS A 40 -19.17 8.87 -3.46
C LYS A 40 -17.74 9.07 -3.98
N ILE A 41 -16.72 8.75 -3.18
CA ILE A 41 -15.31 8.83 -3.59
C ILE A 41 -15.00 7.80 -4.69
N ILE A 42 -15.49 6.57 -4.56
CA ILE A 42 -15.30 5.52 -5.57
C ILE A 42 -15.99 5.89 -6.88
N ASP A 43 -17.21 6.43 -6.82
CA ASP A 43 -17.95 6.87 -8.01
C ASP A 43 -17.25 8.04 -8.72
N SER A 44 -16.77 9.02 -7.95
CA SER A 44 -15.96 10.11 -8.48
C SER A 44 -14.62 9.64 -9.05
N LEU A 45 -14.02 8.59 -8.48
CA LEU A 45 -12.80 8.02 -9.02
C LEU A 45 -13.08 7.34 -10.36
N ARG A 46 -14.13 6.53 -10.43
CA ARG A 46 -14.52 5.74 -11.61
C ARG A 46 -14.78 6.61 -12.84
N SER A 47 -15.34 7.81 -12.68
CA SER A 47 -15.56 8.73 -13.81
C SER A 47 -14.25 9.20 -14.46
N GLY A 48 -13.17 9.31 -13.68
CA GLY A 48 -11.80 9.65 -14.12
C GLY A 48 -10.99 8.47 -14.66
N LEU A 49 -11.54 7.26 -14.67
CA LEU A 49 -10.86 6.07 -15.20
C LEU A 49 -11.19 5.83 -16.67
N SER A 50 -10.24 5.25 -17.39
CA SER A 50 -10.45 4.70 -18.74
C SER A 50 -11.55 3.64 -18.73
N GLU A 51 -12.28 3.52 -19.84
CA GLU A 51 -13.41 2.56 -19.93
C GLU A 51 -12.91 1.10 -19.89
N LYS A 52 -11.74 0.86 -20.47
CA LYS A 52 -11.17 -0.48 -20.61
C LYS A 52 -10.57 -0.95 -19.29
N GLU A 53 -11.14 -2.04 -18.76
CA GLU A 53 -10.52 -2.83 -17.72
C GLU A 53 -9.39 -3.68 -18.30
N ASN A 54 -8.27 -3.74 -17.60
CA ASN A 54 -7.09 -4.50 -17.99
C ASN A 54 -6.65 -5.37 -16.82
N THR A 55 -6.11 -6.54 -17.15
CA THR A 55 -5.33 -7.35 -16.22
C THR A 55 -3.88 -7.34 -16.67
N ILE A 56 -3.00 -6.77 -15.87
CA ILE A 56 -1.58 -6.60 -16.19
C ILE A 56 -0.71 -7.23 -15.11
N THR A 57 0.48 -7.66 -15.49
CA THR A 57 1.52 -8.08 -14.56
C THR A 57 2.58 -6.99 -14.54
N VAL A 58 2.92 -6.52 -13.35
CA VAL A 58 3.81 -5.37 -13.18
C VAL A 58 4.91 -5.72 -12.19
N SER A 59 6.09 -5.14 -12.41
CA SER A 59 7.21 -5.24 -11.48
C SER A 59 7.52 -3.89 -10.87
N TYR A 60 8.00 -3.95 -9.63
CA TYR A 60 8.51 -2.80 -8.91
C TYR A 60 9.93 -2.46 -9.38
N ALA A 61 10.17 -1.18 -9.66
CA ALA A 61 11.48 -0.62 -9.94
C ALA A 61 11.96 0.12 -8.68
N ALA A 62 12.92 -0.47 -7.97
CA ALA A 62 13.55 0.14 -6.81
C ALA A 62 14.47 1.30 -7.23
N ILE A 63 13.87 2.47 -7.47
CA ILE A 63 14.56 3.72 -7.81
C ILE A 63 14.50 4.68 -6.63
N ALA A 64 15.57 5.46 -6.43
CA ALA A 64 15.73 6.31 -5.26
C ALA A 64 14.80 7.54 -5.22
N CYS A 65 14.20 7.93 -6.35
CA CYS A 65 13.34 9.11 -6.46
C CYS A 65 11.86 8.79 -6.18
N GLY A 66 11.10 9.83 -5.84
CA GLY A 66 9.64 9.76 -5.70
C GLY A 66 8.85 9.55 -7.00
N CYS A 67 9.52 9.10 -8.05
CA CYS A 67 8.97 8.89 -9.39
C CYS A 67 8.05 7.66 -9.43
N PRO A 68 7.25 7.48 -10.49
CA PRO A 68 6.47 6.25 -10.69
C PRO A 68 7.38 5.02 -10.73
N GLN A 69 7.07 4.02 -9.90
CA GLN A 69 7.95 2.88 -9.65
C GLN A 69 7.47 1.57 -10.28
N TRP A 70 6.32 1.55 -10.93
CA TRP A 70 5.78 0.32 -11.52
C TRP A 70 5.89 0.33 -13.04
N PHE A 71 6.19 -0.82 -13.62
CA PHE A 71 6.22 -1.03 -15.07
C PHE A 71 5.67 -2.41 -15.43
N GLU A 72 5.14 -2.57 -16.64
CA GLU A 72 4.68 -3.89 -17.10
C GLU A 72 5.85 -4.87 -17.30
N THR A 73 5.72 -6.09 -16.79
CA THR A 73 6.82 -7.09 -16.82
C THR A 73 7.23 -7.51 -18.22
N LYS A 74 6.41 -7.27 -19.25
CA LYS A 74 6.78 -7.48 -20.65
C LYS A 74 7.98 -6.64 -21.09
N PHE A 75 8.34 -5.62 -20.31
CA PHE A 75 9.48 -4.72 -20.56
C PHE A 75 10.69 -5.01 -19.66
N LYS A 76 10.68 -6.09 -18.87
CA LYS A 76 11.75 -6.40 -17.88
C LYS A 76 13.14 -6.55 -18.48
N ASP A 77 13.23 -6.91 -19.77
CA ASP A 77 14.49 -7.17 -20.46
C ASP A 77 15.09 -5.90 -21.10
N ILE A 78 14.43 -4.74 -20.96
CA ILE A 78 14.96 -3.45 -21.43
C ILE A 78 15.98 -2.93 -20.42
N ALA A 79 17.21 -2.72 -20.89
CA ALA A 79 18.30 -2.23 -20.07
C ALA A 79 17.91 -0.90 -19.41
N PHE A 80 18.08 -0.83 -18.08
CA PHE A 80 17.77 0.34 -17.26
C PHE A 80 16.33 0.87 -17.38
N LEU A 81 15.43 0.12 -18.03
CA LEU A 81 14.06 0.53 -18.35
C LEU A 81 14.00 1.87 -19.13
N GLU A 82 15.02 2.16 -19.95
CA GLU A 82 15.04 3.37 -20.76
C GLU A 82 13.88 3.38 -21.78
N GLY A 83 13.13 4.48 -21.82
CA GLY A 83 11.93 4.61 -22.68
C GLY A 83 10.71 3.79 -22.22
N VAL A 84 10.80 3.04 -21.12
CA VAL A 84 9.66 2.29 -20.57
C VAL A 84 8.79 3.23 -19.74
N GLY A 85 7.52 3.33 -20.12
CA GLY A 85 6.53 4.08 -19.36
C GLY A 85 6.31 3.48 -17.97
N LYS A 86 6.72 4.22 -16.93
CA LYS A 86 6.43 3.90 -15.53
C LYS A 86 5.14 4.60 -15.08
N PHE A 87 4.43 3.98 -14.14
CA PHE A 87 3.17 4.48 -13.62
C PHE A 87 3.02 4.17 -12.12
N TYR A 88 2.01 4.77 -11.50
CA TYR A 88 1.62 4.45 -10.13
C TYR A 88 0.61 3.31 -10.12
N VAL A 89 0.61 2.53 -9.03
CA VAL A 89 -0.35 1.44 -8.82
C VAL A 89 -1.05 1.69 -7.49
N GLU A 90 -2.37 1.86 -7.51
CA GLU A 90 -3.15 2.21 -6.31
C GLU A 90 -4.45 1.40 -6.17
N PRO A 91 -4.82 1.05 -4.93
CA PRO A 91 -6.07 0.36 -4.69
C PRO A 91 -7.26 1.32 -4.85
N ILE A 92 -8.36 0.83 -5.43
CA ILE A 92 -9.60 1.60 -5.53
C ILE A 92 -10.28 1.83 -4.17
N SER A 93 -10.07 0.92 -3.22
CA SER A 93 -10.59 1.00 -1.84
C SER A 93 -9.51 0.66 -0.81
N LYS A 94 -9.71 1.10 0.44
CA LYS A 94 -8.80 0.82 1.54
C LYS A 94 -8.82 -0.63 2.03
N ASP A 95 -9.76 -1.44 1.55
CA ASP A 95 -9.91 -2.85 1.93
C ASP A 95 -8.97 -3.78 1.13
N LEU A 96 -8.30 -3.24 0.11
CA LEU A 96 -7.31 -3.96 -0.69
C LEU A 96 -5.90 -3.72 -0.13
N ILE A 97 -5.05 -4.75 -0.27
CA ILE A 97 -3.62 -4.65 0.05
C ILE A 97 -3.01 -3.53 -0.78
N ASP A 98 -2.33 -2.56 -0.14
CA ASP A 98 -1.62 -1.50 -0.85
C ASP A 98 -0.33 -2.05 -1.46
N ALA A 99 -0.28 -2.13 -2.79
CA ALA A 99 0.89 -2.54 -3.56
C ALA A 99 2.20 -1.86 -3.11
N ASN A 100 2.14 -0.59 -2.72
CA ASN A 100 3.33 0.18 -2.35
C ASN A 100 3.88 -0.16 -0.96
N THR A 101 3.17 -0.97 -0.16
CA THR A 101 3.64 -1.45 1.14
C THR A 101 4.12 -2.91 1.10
N ILE A 102 4.13 -3.54 -0.08
CA ILE A 102 4.56 -4.95 -0.24
C ILE A 102 6.09 -5.06 -0.31
N TRP A 103 6.75 -4.00 -0.79
CA TRP A 103 8.21 -3.99 -0.90
C TRP A 103 8.87 -4.08 0.47
N ASP A 104 9.70 -5.10 0.66
CA ASP A 104 10.40 -5.38 1.92
C ASP A 104 11.70 -4.58 2.08
N GLY A 105 12.16 -3.92 1.01
CA GLY A 105 13.43 -3.20 1.00
C GLY A 105 14.62 -4.04 0.50
N GLU A 106 14.44 -5.34 0.26
CA GLU A 106 15.54 -6.30 0.10
C GLU A 106 15.41 -7.17 -1.16
N HIS A 107 14.24 -7.76 -1.46
CA HIS A 107 14.14 -8.89 -2.40
C HIS A 107 13.46 -8.58 -3.74
N LEU A 108 14.24 -8.18 -4.74
CA LEU A 108 13.76 -8.07 -6.13
C LEU A 108 13.83 -9.42 -6.89
N PRO A 109 12.93 -9.64 -7.88
CA PRO A 109 11.85 -8.75 -8.29
C PRO A 109 10.60 -8.89 -7.41
N LEU A 110 10.04 -7.74 -7.02
CA LEU A 110 8.65 -7.67 -6.54
C LEU A 110 7.72 -7.59 -7.76
N THR A 111 6.90 -8.61 -7.96
CA THR A 111 5.96 -8.71 -9.07
C THR A 111 4.55 -8.97 -8.55
N ILE A 112 3.59 -8.23 -9.11
CA ILE A 112 2.16 -8.38 -8.80
C ILE A 112 1.35 -8.49 -10.08
N LYS A 113 0.22 -9.19 -10.00
CA LYS A 113 -0.82 -9.22 -11.03
C LYS A 113 -2.02 -8.43 -10.52
N VAL A 114 -2.43 -7.43 -11.29
CA VAL A 114 -3.52 -6.52 -10.93
C VAL A 114 -4.57 -6.48 -12.02
N THR A 115 -5.84 -6.37 -11.60
CA THR A 115 -6.97 -6.08 -12.50
C THR A 115 -7.55 -4.73 -12.12
N GLY A 116 -7.77 -3.88 -13.12
CA GLY A 116 -8.13 -2.49 -12.89
C GLY A 116 -8.18 -1.65 -14.17
N ARG A 117 -8.14 -0.32 -13.99
CA ARG A 117 -8.22 0.66 -15.07
C ARG A 117 -7.15 1.74 -14.89
N PHE A 118 -6.60 2.23 -16.00
CA PHE A 118 -5.76 3.42 -15.97
C PHE A 118 -6.60 4.68 -15.78
N SER A 119 -6.05 5.69 -15.12
CA SER A 119 -6.58 7.06 -15.15
C SER A 119 -6.58 7.60 -16.58
N LYS A 120 -7.61 8.40 -16.94
CA LYS A 120 -7.68 9.09 -18.23
C LYS A 120 -6.56 10.14 -18.36
N GLU A 121 -6.29 10.83 -17.26
CA GLU A 121 -5.30 11.90 -17.17
C GLU A 121 -4.13 11.46 -16.28
N LYS A 122 -3.00 12.15 -16.43
CA LYS A 122 -1.90 12.02 -15.48
C LYS A 122 -2.27 12.71 -14.17
N GLY A 123 -1.69 12.23 -13.09
CA GLY A 123 -1.84 12.85 -11.78
C GLY A 123 -0.84 12.30 -10.79
N ILE A 124 -1.01 12.70 -9.54
CA ILE A 124 -0.20 12.22 -8.42
C ILE A 124 -0.94 11.10 -7.67
N PRO A 125 -0.22 10.15 -7.06
CA PRO A 125 -0.81 9.12 -6.21
C PRO A 125 -1.51 9.76 -4.99
N ARG A 126 -2.64 9.17 -4.56
CA ARG A 126 -3.29 9.54 -3.28
C ARG A 126 -2.40 9.14 -2.11
N ASN A 127 -1.84 7.95 -2.18
CA ASN A 127 -0.96 7.45 -1.13
C ASN A 127 0.47 7.89 -1.45
N ARG A 128 0.88 9.01 -0.85
CA ARG A 128 2.24 9.53 -0.97
C ARG A 128 3.17 8.83 0.02
N PHE A 129 4.06 7.99 -0.49
CA PHE A 129 5.10 7.34 0.33
C PHE A 129 6.50 7.96 0.15
N THR A 130 6.59 9.06 -0.61
CA THR A 130 7.88 9.62 -1.05
C THR A 130 8.23 10.86 -0.23
N LYS A 131 9.51 11.01 0.10
CA LYS A 131 10.06 12.24 0.72
C LYS A 131 10.13 13.41 -0.26
N GLU A 132 10.05 13.11 -1.56
CA GLU A 132 10.09 14.05 -2.66
C GLU A 132 8.70 14.31 -3.24
N ILE A 133 8.56 15.41 -3.98
CA ILE A 133 7.34 15.76 -4.71
C ILE A 133 7.16 14.74 -5.85
N PRO A 134 6.07 13.96 -5.87
CA PRO A 134 5.85 12.96 -6.91
C PRO A 134 5.60 13.62 -8.27
N GLU A 135 6.16 13.02 -9.33
CA GLU A 135 5.92 13.44 -10.70
C GLU A 135 4.51 13.04 -11.15
N GLU A 136 3.91 13.80 -12.07
CA GLU A 136 2.63 13.41 -12.66
C GLU A 136 2.81 12.24 -13.65
N ALA A 137 2.07 11.16 -13.41
CA ALA A 137 2.04 10.00 -14.29
C ALA A 137 0.65 9.37 -14.33
N GLN A 138 0.46 8.39 -15.22
CA GLN A 138 -0.75 7.59 -15.18
C GLN A 138 -0.80 6.79 -13.87
N VAL A 139 -2.01 6.58 -13.36
CA VAL A 139 -2.27 5.75 -12.19
C VAL A 139 -3.10 4.55 -12.63
N PHE A 140 -2.61 3.34 -12.34
CA PHE A 140 -3.38 2.12 -12.50
C PHE A 140 -4.15 1.83 -11.21
N TRP A 141 -5.47 2.02 -11.27
CA TRP A 141 -6.40 1.80 -10.17
C TRP A 141 -6.91 0.37 -10.20
N TYR A 142 -6.49 -0.46 -9.24
CA TYR A 142 -6.89 -1.86 -9.18
C TYR A 142 -8.01 -2.12 -8.17
N ASP A 143 -8.85 -3.09 -8.52
CA ASP A 143 -9.86 -3.67 -7.63
C ASP A 143 -9.56 -5.14 -7.29
N LYS A 144 -8.54 -5.74 -7.93
CA LYS A 144 -7.99 -7.05 -7.60
C LYS A 144 -6.46 -7.01 -7.69
N ILE A 145 -5.82 -7.66 -6.74
CA ILE A 145 -4.36 -7.80 -6.66
C ILE A 145 -4.01 -9.22 -6.26
N LYS A 146 -2.94 -9.75 -6.86
CA LYS A 146 -2.27 -10.98 -6.45
C LYS A 146 -0.76 -10.74 -6.45
N VAL A 147 -0.09 -11.05 -5.35
CA VAL A 147 1.39 -11.09 -5.30
C VAL A 147 1.88 -12.33 -6.03
N ILE A 148 2.90 -12.17 -6.86
CA ILE A 148 3.50 -13.25 -7.68
C ILE A 148 4.93 -13.57 -7.22
N SER A 149 5.66 -12.57 -6.71
CA SER A 149 7.02 -12.74 -6.18
C SER A 149 7.39 -11.54 -5.29
N PRO A 150 8.21 -11.72 -4.24
CA PRO A 150 8.53 -13.02 -3.62
C PRO A 150 7.29 -13.52 -2.86
N GLU A 151 6.77 -14.72 -3.18
CA GLU A 151 5.61 -15.30 -2.46
C GLU A 151 6.00 -15.79 -1.05
#